data_AF-A0A3M6ZQ99-F1
#
_entry.id   AF-A0A3M6ZQ99-F1
#
_cell.length_a   1.000
_cell.length_b   1.000
_cell.length_c   1.000
_cell.angle_alpha   90.00
_cell.angle_beta   90.00
_cell.angle_gamma   90.00
#
_symmetry.space_group_name_H-M   'P 1'
#
loop_
_entity.id
_entity.type
_entity.pdbx_description
1 polymer ?
#
loop_
_entity_poly.entity_id
_entity_poly.type
_entity_poly.pdbx_seq_one_letter_code
_entity_poly.pdbx_strand_id
1 'polypeptide(L)'
;MTDYLRKLAQKLGTEGPIKTLSTPRAVKLLHNGQYFLTTTNARYVWEIPPYPQFYVPATELRAEAEKAGSCLEIKEGEEFFSPELENTASSSEAQTKKEPLAKQWILTINNSEGPKKTIDQIIAFSPTLSSSQTTAKDLAGLVKIEFSSIDQWFEEDTPIFVHPKDPFKRIDILTSHRPIKVYVSGANGKRICIASTPSAHHLYETGLPCRFYMPLTAVLAR
;
A
#
# COMPACT_ATOMS: atom_id res chain seq x y z
N MET A 1 12.22 19.26 0.37
CA MET A 1 11.69 17.88 0.31
C MET A 1 10.32 17.79 0.96
N THR A 2 10.13 18.23 2.21
CA THR A 2 8.80 18.25 2.88
C THR A 2 7.74 19.10 2.19
N ASP A 3 8.13 20.15 1.47
CA ASP A 3 7.23 20.98 0.66
C ASP A 3 6.41 20.17 -0.37
N TYR A 4 6.97 19.08 -0.91
CA TYR A 4 6.22 18.19 -1.82
C TYR A 4 5.08 17.47 -1.08
N LEU A 5 5.37 16.85 0.06
CA LEU A 5 4.38 16.11 0.85
C LEU A 5 3.28 17.04 1.36
N ARG A 6 3.63 18.26 1.78
CA ARG A 6 2.66 19.29 2.17
C ARG A 6 1.72 19.66 1.03
N LYS A 7 2.27 19.99 -0.15
CA LYS A 7 1.46 20.29 -1.35
C LYS A 7 0.56 19.12 -1.75
N LEU A 8 1.06 17.90 -1.66
CA LEU A 8 0.28 16.70 -1.95
C LEU A 8 -0.86 16.52 -0.94
N ALA A 9 -0.58 16.67 0.36
CA ALA A 9 -1.58 16.58 1.43
C ALA A 9 -2.71 17.60 1.23
N GLN A 10 -2.34 18.86 0.96
CA GLN A 10 -3.27 19.95 0.73
C GLN A 10 -4.11 19.70 -0.52
N LYS A 11 -3.46 19.37 -1.65
CA LYS A 11 -4.14 19.08 -2.91
C LYS A 11 -5.15 17.95 -2.74
N LEU A 12 -4.74 16.81 -2.19
CA LEU A 12 -5.65 15.68 -1.97
C LEU A 12 -6.70 15.99 -0.91
N GLY A 13 -6.39 16.87 0.05
CA GLY A 13 -7.32 17.33 1.07
C GLY A 13 -8.44 18.23 0.54
N THR A 14 -8.17 19.01 -0.50
CA THR A 14 -9.11 19.96 -1.12
C THR A 14 -9.77 19.41 -2.38
N GLU A 15 -9.01 18.74 -3.25
CA GLU A 15 -9.47 18.24 -4.55
C GLU A 15 -9.83 16.74 -4.50
N GLY A 16 -9.21 16.00 -3.58
CA GLY A 16 -9.38 14.55 -3.48
C GLY A 16 -8.52 13.79 -4.49
N PRO A 17 -8.40 12.46 -4.35
CA PRO A 17 -7.93 11.62 -5.45
C PRO A 17 -8.97 11.59 -6.57
N ILE A 18 -8.53 11.47 -7.82
CA ILE A 18 -9.43 11.34 -8.97
C ILE A 18 -10.22 10.04 -8.89
N LYS A 19 -9.55 8.98 -8.46
CA LYS A 19 -10.10 7.63 -8.31
C LYS A 19 -9.27 6.85 -7.32
N THR A 20 -9.91 5.96 -6.57
CA THR A 20 -9.24 4.91 -5.79
C THR A 20 -9.76 3.55 -6.23
N LEU A 21 -8.91 2.51 -6.14
CA LEU A 21 -9.28 1.13 -6.44
C LEU A 21 -8.49 0.18 -5.54
N SER A 22 -9.17 -0.66 -4.77
CA SER A 22 -8.52 -1.74 -4.02
C SER A 22 -7.96 -2.80 -4.95
N THR A 23 -6.81 -3.37 -4.62
CA THR A 23 -6.22 -4.47 -5.38
C THR A 23 -6.04 -5.71 -4.51
N PRO A 24 -6.43 -6.92 -4.97
CA PRO A 24 -6.12 -8.16 -4.28
C PRO A 24 -4.70 -8.68 -4.60
N ARG A 25 -3.95 -7.96 -5.44
CA ARG A 25 -2.53 -8.22 -5.72
C ARG A 25 -1.73 -8.01 -4.45
N ALA A 26 -0.79 -8.91 -4.16
CA ALA A 26 0.19 -8.66 -3.11
C ALA A 26 1.14 -7.54 -3.56
N VAL A 27 1.24 -6.46 -2.80
CA VAL A 27 2.26 -5.42 -2.99
C VAL A 27 3.36 -5.65 -1.97
N LYS A 28 4.60 -5.79 -2.46
CA LYS A 28 5.77 -6.07 -1.62
C LYS A 28 6.81 -4.97 -1.81
N LEU A 29 7.44 -4.58 -0.72
CA LEU A 29 8.42 -3.49 -0.67
C LEU A 29 9.76 -4.04 -0.19
N LEU A 30 10.78 -3.91 -1.04
CA LEU A 30 12.17 -4.25 -0.74
C LEU A 30 12.97 -2.96 -0.60
N HIS A 31 13.61 -2.78 0.54
CA HIS A 31 14.56 -1.70 0.75
C HIS A 31 15.64 -2.13 1.73
N ASN A 32 16.88 -1.70 1.49
CA ASN A 32 18.05 -2.09 2.28
C ASN A 32 18.24 -3.62 2.41
N GLY A 33 17.88 -4.37 1.35
CA GLY A 33 17.96 -5.83 1.33
C GLY A 33 16.88 -6.56 2.14
N GLN A 34 15.88 -5.84 2.67
CA GLN A 34 14.79 -6.41 3.47
C GLN A 34 13.42 -6.20 2.83
N TYR A 35 12.63 -7.26 2.75
CA TYR A 35 11.20 -7.17 2.45
C TYR A 35 10.46 -6.75 3.72
N PHE A 36 10.20 -5.45 3.85
CA PHE A 36 9.70 -4.86 5.10
C PHE A 36 8.17 -4.70 5.14
N LEU A 37 7.49 -4.87 4.01
CA LEU A 37 6.04 -4.94 3.94
C LEU A 37 5.61 -5.88 2.80
N THR A 38 4.60 -6.72 3.09
CA THR A 38 3.80 -7.44 2.09
C THR A 38 2.33 -7.27 2.45
N THR A 39 1.53 -6.69 1.56
CA THR A 39 0.11 -6.42 1.79
C THR A 39 -0.73 -6.84 0.59
N THR A 40 -1.92 -7.41 0.82
CA THR A 40 -2.95 -7.62 -0.23
C THR A 40 -4.07 -6.60 -0.13
N ASN A 41 -3.88 -5.54 0.67
CA ASN A 41 -4.86 -4.50 0.95
C ASN A 41 -4.39 -3.12 0.47
N ALA A 42 -3.39 -3.10 -0.43
CA ALA A 42 -2.99 -1.89 -1.12
C ALA A 42 -4.12 -1.32 -1.99
N ARG A 43 -4.05 -0.04 -2.27
CA ARG A 43 -4.95 0.67 -3.16
C ARG A 43 -4.17 1.38 -4.26
N TYR A 44 -4.69 1.31 -5.47
CA TYR A 44 -4.34 2.26 -6.53
C TYR A 44 -5.03 3.58 -6.24
N VAL A 45 -4.26 4.67 -6.28
CA VAL A 45 -4.77 6.03 -6.11
C VAL A 45 -4.30 6.87 -7.29
N TRP A 46 -5.25 7.44 -8.03
CA TRP A 46 -4.95 8.39 -9.10
C TRP A 46 -4.91 9.80 -8.51
N GLU A 47 -3.72 10.25 -8.11
CA GLU A 47 -3.48 11.63 -7.67
C GLU A 47 -3.58 12.61 -8.84
N ILE A 48 -3.13 12.15 -10.01
CA ILE A 48 -3.24 12.79 -11.33
C ILE A 48 -3.35 11.70 -12.41
N PRO A 49 -3.93 11.98 -13.60
CA PRO A 49 -3.92 11.03 -14.71
C PRO A 49 -2.55 11.00 -15.41
N PRO A 50 -2.23 9.92 -16.15
CA PRO A 50 -3.01 8.70 -16.30
C PRO A 50 -2.64 7.61 -15.30
N TYR A 51 -1.55 7.77 -14.55
CA TYR A 51 -0.93 6.69 -13.80
C TYR A 51 -1.32 6.68 -12.31
N PRO A 52 -1.70 5.51 -11.75
CA PRO A 52 -1.94 5.40 -10.33
C PRO A 52 -0.63 5.38 -9.52
N GLN A 53 -0.77 5.60 -8.22
CA GLN A 53 0.23 5.33 -7.18
C GLN A 53 -0.29 4.25 -6.22
N PHE A 54 0.62 3.57 -5.51
CA PHE A 54 0.23 2.66 -4.45
C PHE A 54 0.14 3.38 -3.11
N TYR A 55 -0.97 3.12 -2.43
CA TYR A 55 -1.18 3.46 -1.03
C TYR A 55 -1.37 2.17 -0.25
N VAL A 56 -0.67 2.03 0.87
CA VAL A 56 -0.72 0.83 1.73
C VAL A 56 -1.39 1.15 3.07
N PRO A 57 -2.00 0.17 3.75
CA PRO A 57 -2.62 0.41 5.05
C PRO A 57 -1.59 0.80 6.11
N ALA A 58 -1.84 1.91 6.83
CA ALA A 58 -0.98 2.36 7.93
C ALA A 58 -0.90 1.33 9.06
N THR A 59 -2.00 0.63 9.31
CA THR A 59 -2.10 -0.41 10.35
C THR A 59 -1.19 -1.60 10.06
N GLU A 60 -1.13 -2.06 8.81
CA GLU A 60 -0.25 -3.18 8.42
C GLU A 60 1.23 -2.78 8.46
N LEU A 61 1.56 -1.57 8.01
CA LEU A 61 2.93 -1.08 8.07
C LEU A 61 3.42 -0.89 9.53
N ARG A 62 2.54 -0.42 10.44
CA ARG A 62 2.85 -0.37 11.88
C ARG A 62 2.99 -1.77 12.48
N ALA A 63 2.11 -2.71 12.14
CA ALA A 63 2.20 -4.08 12.62
C ALA A 63 3.51 -4.77 12.18
N GLU A 64 3.96 -4.56 10.94
CA GLU A 64 5.26 -5.06 10.49
C GLU A 64 6.43 -4.39 11.22
N ALA A 65 6.35 -3.09 11.53
CA ALA A 65 7.37 -2.40 12.33
C ALA A 65 7.45 -2.95 13.76
N GLU A 66 6.30 -3.16 14.42
CA GLU A 66 6.22 -3.76 15.76
C GLU A 66 6.84 -5.16 15.79
N LYS A 67 6.53 -5.99 14.79
CA LYS A 67 7.07 -7.34 14.63
C LYS A 67 8.57 -7.34 14.33
N ALA A 68 9.04 -6.40 13.51
CA ALA A 68 10.45 -6.29 13.12
C ALA A 68 11.33 -5.68 14.22
N GLY A 69 10.74 -4.98 15.20
CA GLY A 69 11.47 -4.33 16.28
C GLY A 69 12.47 -3.30 15.74
N SER A 70 13.74 -3.39 16.16
CA SER A 70 14.78 -2.46 15.71
C SER A 70 15.16 -2.60 14.24
N CYS A 71 14.64 -3.57 13.50
CA CYS A 71 14.90 -3.72 12.06
C CYS A 71 14.08 -2.74 11.21
N LEU A 72 12.91 -2.30 11.67
CA LEU A 72 12.05 -1.33 11.00
C LEU A 72 11.46 -0.36 12.04
N GLU A 73 11.93 0.89 12.02
CA GLU A 73 11.44 1.94 12.90
C GLU A 73 10.61 2.96 12.11
N ILE A 74 9.47 3.38 12.66
CA ILE A 74 8.63 4.45 12.09
C ILE A 74 8.65 5.64 13.06
N LYS A 75 9.05 6.81 12.57
CA LYS A 75 8.97 8.08 13.30
C LYS A 75 7.98 9.03 12.61
N GLU A 76 7.17 9.72 13.40
CA GLU A 76 6.29 10.79 12.90
C GLU A 76 7.08 12.10 12.82
N GLY A 77 6.95 12.78 11.69
CA GLY A 77 7.57 14.08 11.41
C GLY A 77 6.53 15.20 11.35
N GLU A 78 6.65 16.02 10.31
CA GLU A 78 5.80 17.20 10.08
C GLU A 78 4.31 16.85 9.94
N GLU A 79 3.44 17.67 10.52
CA GLU A 79 1.99 17.55 10.37
C GLU A 79 1.50 18.50 9.26
N PHE A 80 0.58 18.01 8.43
CA PHE A 80 0.01 18.74 7.29
C PHE A 80 -1.47 19.00 7.52
N PHE A 81 -1.90 20.24 7.32
CA PHE A 81 -3.29 20.67 7.55
C PHE A 81 -3.92 21.15 6.24
N SER A 82 -5.24 21.37 6.24
CA SER A 82 -5.89 21.99 5.09
C SER A 82 -5.41 23.45 4.92
N PRO A 83 -5.40 23.99 3.69
CA PRO A 83 -4.93 25.36 3.44
C PRO A 83 -5.61 26.43 4.31
N GLU A 84 -6.90 26.27 4.58
CA GLU A 84 -7.70 27.15 5.45
C GLU A 84 -7.19 27.18 6.90
N LEU A 85 -6.72 26.03 7.39
CA LEU A 85 -6.23 25.88 8.76
C LEU A 85 -4.77 26.30 8.90
N GLU A 86 -3.96 26.22 7.85
CA GLU A 86 -2.57 26.71 7.86
C GLU A 86 -2.50 28.23 7.85
N ASN A 87 -3.36 28.91 7.08
CA ASN A 87 -3.39 30.37 7.01
C ASN A 87 -3.84 31.03 8.34
N THR A 88 -4.47 30.29 9.24
CA THR A 88 -4.89 30.75 10.57
C THR A 88 -3.89 30.44 11.69
N ALA A 89 -2.80 29.71 11.40
CA ALA A 89 -1.78 29.34 12.38
C ALA A 89 -0.79 30.48 12.71
N SER A 90 -0.89 31.63 12.01
CA SER A 90 -0.11 32.85 12.26
C SER A 90 -0.71 33.79 13.30
N SER A 91 -1.91 33.50 13.82
CA SER A 91 -2.55 34.25 14.91
C SER A 91 -2.87 33.32 16.08
N SER A 92 -2.07 33.46 17.14
CA SER A 92 -2.28 32.90 18.48
C SER A 92 -3.70 33.22 18.97
N GLU A 93 -4.53 32.19 19.19
CA GLU A 93 -5.66 32.09 20.14
C GLU A 93 -6.89 31.38 19.53
N ALA A 94 -6.89 30.05 19.59
CA ALA A 94 -8.03 29.15 19.84
C ALA A 94 -7.64 27.73 19.45
N GLN A 95 -7.06 26.99 20.40
CA GLN A 95 -6.67 25.59 20.27
C GLN A 95 -7.91 24.66 20.30
N THR A 96 -8.87 24.84 19.40
CA THR A 96 -9.70 23.68 19.02
C THR A 96 -8.75 22.67 18.40
N LYS A 97 -8.80 21.43 18.90
CA LYS A 97 -7.92 20.31 18.55
C LYS A 97 -8.05 20.00 17.05
N LYS A 98 -7.39 20.78 16.20
CA LYS A 98 -7.40 20.63 14.74
C LYS A 98 -6.64 19.34 14.43
N GLU A 99 -7.33 18.34 13.92
CA GLU A 99 -6.69 17.10 13.48
C GLU A 99 -5.98 17.35 12.14
N PRO A 100 -4.72 16.91 11.97
CA PRO A 100 -4.02 17.06 10.72
C PRO A 100 -4.65 16.16 9.64
N LEU A 101 -4.57 16.60 8.38
CA LEU A 101 -4.96 15.78 7.23
C LEU A 101 -4.05 14.55 7.12
N ALA A 102 -2.76 14.77 7.30
CA ALA A 102 -1.74 13.76 7.19
C ALA A 102 -0.50 14.14 7.99
N LYS A 103 0.39 13.19 8.21
CA LYS A 103 1.70 13.40 8.80
C LYS A 103 2.79 12.82 7.90
N GLN A 104 3.96 13.44 7.91
CA GLN A 104 5.15 12.81 7.36
C GLN A 104 5.53 11.62 8.25
N TRP A 105 5.86 10.49 7.63
CA TRP A 105 6.55 9.40 8.31
C TRP A 105 8.01 9.33 7.84
N ILE A 106 8.87 8.89 8.74
CA ILE A 106 10.28 8.62 8.47
C ILE A 106 10.53 7.18 8.87
N LEU A 107 10.75 6.32 7.87
CA LEU A 107 11.06 4.91 8.07
C LEU A 107 12.57 4.73 8.13
N THR A 108 13.06 3.98 9.11
CA THR A 108 14.47 3.58 9.19
C THR A 108 14.56 2.07 9.16
N ILE A 109 15.29 1.54 8.18
CA ILE A 109 15.45 0.10 7.93
C ILE A 109 16.88 -0.29 8.25
N ASN A 110 17.03 -1.18 9.23
CA ASN A 110 18.30 -1.63 9.76
C ASN A 110 18.54 -3.09 9.34
N ASN A 111 19.62 -3.30 8.59
CA ASN A 111 20.13 -4.64 8.34
C ASN A 111 21.21 -4.97 9.38
N SER A 112 21.18 -6.17 9.98
CA SER A 112 22.09 -6.58 11.06
C SER A 112 23.56 -6.46 10.68
N GLU A 113 23.88 -6.49 9.39
CA GLU A 113 25.24 -6.47 8.84
C GLU A 113 25.55 -5.18 8.05
N GLY A 114 24.59 -4.26 7.91
CA GLY A 114 24.69 -3.13 6.97
C GLY A 114 24.37 -1.76 7.56
N PRO A 115 24.62 -0.67 6.80
CA PRO A 115 24.25 0.67 7.23
C PRO A 115 22.73 0.81 7.34
N LYS A 116 22.30 1.67 8.26
CA LYS A 116 20.90 2.09 8.36
C LYS A 116 20.53 2.91 7.12
N LYS A 117 19.39 2.62 6.50
CA LYS A 117 18.81 3.47 5.44
C LYS A 117 17.51 4.09 5.92
N THR A 118 17.28 5.33 5.52
CA THR A 118 16.09 6.09 5.89
C THR A 118 15.29 6.47 4.66
N ILE A 119 13.96 6.39 4.78
CA ILE A 119 12.99 6.81 3.78
C ILE A 119 12.13 7.90 4.40
N ASP A 120 12.19 9.12 3.86
CA ASP A 120 11.51 10.30 4.43
C ASP A 120 10.42 10.88 3.50
N GLN A 121 10.29 10.37 2.27
CA GLN A 121 9.24 10.74 1.33
C GLN A 121 7.98 9.88 1.55
N ILE A 122 7.43 9.96 2.76
CA ILE A 122 6.28 9.15 3.18
C ILE A 122 5.23 10.07 3.81
N ILE A 123 3.99 9.92 3.36
CA ILE A 123 2.83 10.64 3.91
C ILE A 123 1.79 9.64 4.39
N ALA A 124 1.39 9.77 5.64
CA ALA A 124 0.37 8.95 6.28
C ALA A 124 -0.87 9.80 6.58
N PHE A 125 -1.99 9.45 5.96
CA PHE A 125 -3.26 10.16 6.13
C PHE A 125 -3.94 9.76 7.43
N SER A 126 -4.58 10.74 8.08
CA SER A 126 -5.28 10.49 9.35
C SER A 126 -6.34 9.38 9.19
N PRO A 127 -6.53 8.48 10.17
CA PRO A 127 -7.58 7.47 10.10
C PRO A 127 -8.99 8.05 10.31
N THR A 128 -9.11 9.28 10.82
CA THR A 128 -10.38 9.94 11.17
C THR A 128 -10.93 10.85 10.09
N LEU A 129 -10.34 10.87 8.88
CA LEU A 129 -10.77 11.76 7.80
C LEU A 129 -12.23 11.49 7.41
N SER A 130 -13.05 12.53 7.51
CA SER A 130 -14.47 12.50 7.17
C SER A 130 -14.78 13.36 5.95
N SER A 131 -15.81 12.97 5.18
CA SER A 131 -16.34 13.75 4.05
C SER A 131 -16.74 15.17 4.42
N SER A 132 -17.08 15.40 5.69
CA SER A 132 -17.48 16.72 6.19
C SER A 132 -16.30 17.69 6.34
N GLN A 133 -15.07 17.19 6.35
CA GLN A 133 -13.86 17.98 6.62
C GLN A 133 -12.90 18.02 5.43
N THR A 134 -12.93 17.00 4.56
CA THR A 134 -11.97 16.86 3.47
C THR A 134 -12.52 15.99 2.35
N THR A 135 -12.00 16.20 1.13
CA THR A 135 -12.20 15.32 -0.02
C THR A 135 -11.30 14.08 0.01
N ALA A 136 -10.32 14.02 0.93
CA ALA A 136 -9.37 12.91 1.09
C ALA A 136 -9.90 11.70 1.88
N LYS A 137 -11.22 11.60 2.14
CA LYS A 137 -11.79 10.53 2.98
C LYS A 137 -11.39 9.10 2.55
N ASP A 138 -11.25 8.87 1.25
CA ASP A 138 -10.90 7.55 0.70
C ASP A 138 -9.44 7.17 0.96
N LEU A 139 -8.65 8.12 1.47
CA LEU A 139 -7.26 7.95 1.87
C LEU A 139 -7.11 7.74 3.39
N ALA A 140 -8.21 7.75 4.16
CA ALA A 140 -8.16 7.61 5.61
C ALA A 140 -7.38 6.36 6.03
N GLY A 141 -6.35 6.56 6.87
CA GLY A 141 -5.51 5.47 7.38
C GLY A 141 -4.61 4.80 6.33
N LEU A 142 -4.42 5.42 5.17
CA LEU A 142 -3.49 4.95 4.15
C LEU A 142 -2.17 5.73 4.19
N VAL A 143 -1.11 5.07 3.74
CA VAL A 143 0.25 5.61 3.63
C VAL A 143 0.68 5.56 2.17
N LYS A 144 1.15 6.69 1.65
CA LYS A 144 1.91 6.73 0.40
C LYS A 144 3.39 6.78 0.74
N ILE A 145 4.15 5.92 0.08
CA ILE A 145 5.61 5.94 0.05
C ILE A 145 6.01 6.33 -1.36
N GLU A 146 6.87 7.34 -1.52
CA GLU A 146 7.31 7.77 -2.85
C GLU A 146 8.01 6.63 -3.59
N PHE A 147 7.61 6.37 -4.83
CA PHE A 147 8.00 5.15 -5.52
C PHE A 147 9.51 5.04 -5.68
N SER A 148 10.18 6.14 -6.02
CA SER A 148 11.63 6.23 -6.21
C SER A 148 12.44 6.16 -4.91
N SER A 149 11.80 6.22 -3.74
CA SER A 149 12.47 6.15 -2.44
C SER A 149 12.70 4.71 -1.95
N ILE A 150 12.11 3.73 -2.64
CA ILE A 150 12.22 2.31 -2.35
C ILE A 150 13.16 1.64 -3.34
N ASP A 151 13.96 0.67 -2.88
CA ASP A 151 14.94 0.02 -3.77
C ASP A 151 14.21 -0.81 -4.85
N GLN A 152 13.14 -1.54 -4.48
CA GLN A 152 12.30 -2.26 -5.44
C GLN A 152 10.87 -2.49 -4.93
N TRP A 153 9.88 -2.24 -5.79
CA TRP A 153 8.49 -2.63 -5.58
C TRP A 153 8.16 -3.91 -6.33
N PHE A 154 7.21 -4.68 -5.83
CA PHE A 154 6.68 -5.87 -6.50
C PHE A 154 5.15 -5.90 -6.47
N GLU A 155 4.54 -6.38 -7.55
CA GLU A 155 3.20 -6.96 -7.53
C GLU A 155 3.32 -8.47 -7.62
N GLU A 156 2.69 -9.18 -6.70
CA GLU A 156 2.99 -10.57 -6.41
C GLU A 156 4.50 -10.73 -6.25
N ASP A 157 5.19 -11.52 -7.08
CA ASP A 157 6.66 -11.61 -7.08
C ASP A 157 7.28 -10.97 -8.33
N THR A 158 6.52 -10.15 -9.04
CA THR A 158 6.99 -9.46 -10.26
C THR A 158 7.45 -8.05 -9.93
N PRO A 159 8.71 -7.68 -10.25
CA PRO A 159 9.22 -6.32 -10.05
C PRO A 159 8.42 -5.27 -10.82
N ILE A 160 8.18 -4.12 -10.19
CA ILE A 160 7.58 -2.93 -10.81
C ILE A 160 8.56 -1.78 -10.79
N PHE A 161 8.58 -1.03 -11.89
CA PHE A 161 9.45 0.12 -12.06
C PHE A 161 8.63 1.40 -12.29
N VAL A 162 9.13 2.50 -11.72
CA VAL A 162 8.60 3.88 -11.83
C VAL A 162 7.27 4.14 -11.13
N HIS A 163 6.21 3.39 -11.47
CA HIS A 163 4.89 3.50 -10.86
C HIS A 163 4.06 2.24 -11.17
N PRO A 164 2.98 1.97 -10.42
CA PRO A 164 2.04 0.89 -10.73
C PRO A 164 1.40 1.06 -12.12
N LYS A 165 1.11 -0.05 -12.79
CA LYS A 165 0.43 -0.02 -14.09
C LYS A 165 -1.07 0.19 -13.89
N ASP A 166 -1.71 0.88 -14.83
CA ASP A 166 -3.17 1.06 -14.80
C ASP A 166 -3.86 -0.29 -15.07
N PRO A 167 -4.62 -0.85 -14.11
CA PRO A 167 -5.29 -2.14 -14.25
C PRO A 167 -6.45 -2.13 -15.26
N PHE A 168 -6.85 -0.96 -15.77
CA PHE A 168 -7.88 -0.81 -16.81
C PHE A 168 -7.31 -0.75 -18.23
N LYS A 169 -5.98 -0.82 -18.37
CA LYS A 169 -5.30 -0.70 -19.68
C LYS A 169 -4.52 -1.96 -20.07
N ARG A 170 -4.55 -3.01 -19.24
CA ARG A 170 -3.69 -4.20 -19.40
C ARG A 170 -4.38 -5.47 -18.93
N ILE A 171 -3.95 -6.57 -19.55
CA ILE A 171 -4.08 -7.92 -19.01
C ILE A 171 -2.70 -8.28 -18.46
N ASP A 172 -2.62 -8.60 -17.17
CA ASP A 172 -1.36 -8.95 -16.52
C ASP A 172 -1.38 -10.43 -16.08
N ILE A 173 -0.26 -11.11 -16.29
CA ILE A 173 -0.01 -12.45 -15.75
C ILE A 173 1.18 -12.32 -14.81
N LEU A 174 0.91 -12.40 -13.51
CA LEU A 174 1.92 -12.19 -12.48
C LEU A 174 2.32 -13.53 -11.85
N THR A 175 3.61 -13.79 -11.74
CA THR A 175 4.12 -14.92 -10.96
C THR A 175 3.91 -14.66 -9.47
N SER A 176 3.38 -15.64 -8.75
CA SER A 176 3.15 -15.58 -7.31
C SER A 176 3.59 -16.88 -6.63
N HIS A 177 4.26 -16.77 -5.50
CA HIS A 177 4.62 -17.84 -4.56
C HIS A 177 3.66 -17.88 -3.37
N ARG A 178 2.47 -17.27 -3.50
CA ARG A 178 1.40 -17.47 -2.53
C ARG A 178 0.89 -18.91 -2.67
N PRO A 179 0.83 -19.69 -1.58
CA PRO A 179 0.37 -21.07 -1.65
C PRO A 179 -1.13 -21.11 -1.99
N ILE A 180 -1.50 -21.95 -2.95
CA ILE A 180 -2.89 -22.17 -3.36
C ILE A 180 -3.27 -23.61 -3.09
N LYS A 181 -4.45 -23.80 -2.48
CA LYS A 181 -5.09 -25.11 -2.30
C LYS A 181 -6.50 -25.06 -2.85
N VAL A 182 -6.86 -26.05 -3.67
CA VAL A 182 -8.21 -26.18 -4.24
C VAL A 182 -8.93 -27.31 -3.55
N TYR A 183 -10.12 -27.02 -3.06
CA TYR A 183 -10.97 -27.98 -2.37
C TYR A 183 -12.28 -28.18 -3.14
N VAL A 184 -12.78 -29.41 -3.15
CA VAL A 184 -14.13 -29.72 -3.59
C VAL A 184 -14.92 -30.34 -2.44
N SER A 185 -16.24 -30.28 -2.54
CA SER A 185 -17.13 -30.97 -1.61
C SER A 185 -17.11 -32.48 -1.91
N GLY A 186 -16.81 -33.28 -0.90
CA GLY A 186 -16.92 -34.74 -0.91
C GLY A 186 -18.22 -35.22 -0.28
N ALA A 187 -18.37 -36.54 -0.18
CA ALA A 187 -19.49 -37.15 0.53
C ALA A 187 -19.60 -36.60 1.96
N ASN A 188 -20.84 -36.38 2.41
CA ASN A 188 -21.16 -35.85 3.74
C ASN A 188 -20.53 -34.48 4.05
N GLY A 189 -20.27 -33.65 3.02
CA GLY A 189 -19.72 -32.30 3.19
C GLY A 189 -18.22 -32.26 3.53
N LYS A 190 -17.51 -33.39 3.48
CA LYS A 190 -16.07 -33.43 3.71
C LYS A 190 -15.34 -32.61 2.63
N ARG A 191 -14.53 -31.62 3.02
CA ARG A 191 -13.65 -30.90 2.09
C ARG A 191 -12.50 -31.79 1.65
N ILE A 192 -12.38 -32.06 0.36
CA ILE A 192 -11.30 -32.87 -0.22
C ILE A 192 -10.37 -31.91 -0.98
N CYS A 193 -9.09 -31.86 -0.59
CA CYS A 193 -8.07 -31.11 -1.32
C CYS A 193 -7.74 -31.86 -2.62
N ILE A 194 -7.88 -31.21 -3.77
CA ILE A 194 -7.65 -31.81 -5.09
C ILE A 194 -6.45 -31.20 -5.82
N ALA A 195 -5.93 -30.07 -5.34
CA ALA A 195 -4.69 -29.49 -5.82
C ALA A 195 -4.02 -28.67 -4.72
N SER A 196 -2.69 -28.67 -4.69
CA SER A 196 -1.90 -27.85 -3.78
C SER A 196 -0.60 -27.45 -4.47
N THR A 197 -0.33 -26.15 -4.55
CA THR A 197 0.90 -25.63 -5.15
C THR A 197 1.50 -24.51 -4.28
N PRO A 198 2.85 -24.44 -4.15
CA PRO A 198 3.50 -23.30 -3.52
C PRO A 198 3.57 -22.07 -4.43
N SER A 199 3.27 -22.20 -5.73
CA SER A 199 3.30 -21.08 -6.68
C SER A 199 2.30 -21.23 -7.82
N ALA A 200 1.88 -20.10 -8.40
CA ALA A 200 0.94 -20.03 -9.50
C ALA A 200 1.17 -18.75 -10.32
N HIS A 201 0.55 -18.70 -11.51
CA HIS A 201 0.40 -17.46 -12.26
C HIS A 201 -0.99 -16.87 -12.01
N HIS A 202 -1.03 -15.62 -11.56
CA HIS A 202 -2.25 -14.87 -11.31
C HIS A 202 -2.57 -14.03 -12.55
N LEU A 203 -3.66 -14.36 -13.23
CA LEU A 203 -4.18 -13.62 -14.38
C LEU A 203 -5.17 -12.55 -13.91
N TYR A 204 -4.79 -11.29 -14.11
CA TYR A 204 -5.63 -10.12 -13.86
C TYR A 204 -6.12 -9.54 -15.19
N GLU A 205 -7.43 -9.50 -15.34
CA GLU A 205 -8.10 -8.90 -16.50
C GLU A 205 -9.16 -7.91 -15.99
N THR A 206 -9.27 -6.76 -16.67
CA THR A 206 -10.17 -5.68 -16.26
C THR A 206 -11.61 -6.17 -16.16
N GLY A 207 -12.24 -5.96 -15.00
CA GLY A 207 -13.64 -6.30 -14.75
C GLY A 207 -13.92 -7.77 -14.47
N LEU A 208 -12.91 -8.64 -14.48
CA LEU A 208 -13.07 -10.07 -14.19
C LEU A 208 -12.39 -10.46 -12.87
N PRO A 209 -12.92 -11.49 -12.16
CA PRO A 209 -12.21 -12.08 -11.04
C PRO A 209 -10.82 -12.59 -11.45
N CYS A 210 -9.84 -12.49 -10.54
CA CYS A 210 -8.52 -13.06 -10.75
C CYS A 210 -8.61 -14.57 -11.00
N ARG A 211 -7.91 -15.06 -12.02
CA ARG A 211 -7.80 -16.49 -12.35
C ARG A 211 -6.42 -17.00 -11.98
N PHE A 212 -6.37 -18.20 -11.41
CA PHE A 212 -5.14 -18.81 -10.91
C PHE A 212 -4.75 -19.99 -11.79
N TYR A 213 -3.61 -19.89 -12.46
CA TYR A 213 -3.04 -20.95 -13.28
C TYR A 213 -1.97 -21.67 -12.48
N MET A 214 -2.24 -22.94 -12.18
CA MET A 214 -1.35 -23.80 -11.41
C MET A 214 -0.70 -24.84 -12.33
N PRO A 215 0.50 -25.35 -12.01
CA PRO A 215 1.09 -26.48 -12.72
C PRO A 215 0.16 -27.70 -12.66
N LEU A 216 0.07 -28.47 -13.76
CA LEU A 216 -0.73 -29.70 -13.79
C LEU A 216 -0.24 -30.73 -12.76
N THR A 217 1.05 -30.74 -12.46
CA THR A 217 1.69 -31.58 -11.43
C THR A 217 1.23 -31.28 -10.00
N ALA A 218 0.57 -30.14 -9.77
CA ALA A 218 -0.01 -29.78 -8.47
C ALA A 218 -1.38 -30.43 -8.22
N VAL A 219 -2.00 -31.03 -9.25
CA VAL A 219 -3.25 -31.76 -9.11
C VAL A 219 -2.97 -33.10 -8.43
N LEU A 220 -3.64 -33.33 -7.31
CA LEU A 220 -3.49 -34.55 -6.53
C LEU A 220 -4.28 -35.67 -7.22
N ALA A 221 -3.59 -36.76 -7.59
CA ALA A 221 -4.26 -37.96 -8.06
C ALA A 221 -5.23 -38.47 -6.97
N ARG A 222 -6.44 -38.82 -7.38
CA ARG A 222 -7.48 -39.37 -6.49
C ARG A 222 -7.37 -40.87 -6.38
#